data_AF-J1YBH5-F1
#
_entry.id   AF-J1YBH5-F1
#
_cell.length_a   1.000
_cell.length_b   1.000
_cell.length_c   1.000
_cell.angle_alpha   90.00
_cell.angle_beta   90.00
_cell.angle_gamma   90.00
#
_symmetry.space_group_name_H-M   'P 1'
#
loop_
_entity.id
_entity.type
_entity.pdbx_description
1 polymer ?
#
loop_
_entity_poly.entity_id
_entity_poly.type
_entity_poly.pdbx_seq_one_letter_code
_entity_poly.pdbx_strand_id
1 'polypeptide(L)'
;MKVFVNVILLLLGIVLIYFLVIKPDVLINPEKTNTAAEGFSRFYANFRNSIMQGSSKSEYIITLQDSSKDLIPQLRRRELQVTAADPAWRGANTRRRFQAGETVKQALGQYAQQENLVLFWTLPRDYVIKQFFETNGTLLDTVQELAFTISPDFKQRVTGWYCPRARALVMTDLEHEYLRQSCIATAPSLPARR
;
A
#
# COMPACT_ATOMS: atom_id res chain seq x y z
N MET A 1 -12.12 -27.80 -74.27
CA MET A 1 -11.86 -26.60 -73.43
C MET A 1 -13.08 -26.16 -72.60
N LYS A 2 -14.29 -26.02 -73.16
CA LYS A 2 -15.51 -25.63 -72.43
C LYS A 2 -15.90 -26.56 -71.26
N VAL A 3 -15.74 -27.88 -71.42
CA VAL A 3 -16.08 -28.86 -70.37
C VAL A 3 -15.16 -28.73 -69.16
N PHE A 4 -13.87 -28.47 -69.38
CA PHE A 4 -12.89 -28.31 -68.31
C PHE A 4 -13.15 -27.03 -67.49
N VAL A 5 -13.53 -25.94 -68.17
CA VAL A 5 -13.92 -24.68 -67.53
C VAL A 5 -15.17 -24.86 -66.67
N ASN A 6 -16.18 -25.59 -67.16
CA ASN A 6 -17.41 -25.84 -66.40
C ASN A 6 -17.17 -26.70 -65.15
N VAL A 7 -16.28 -27.69 -65.22
CA VAL A 7 -15.92 -28.53 -64.06
C VAL A 7 -15.17 -27.73 -63.00
N ILE A 8 -14.27 -26.83 -63.40
CA ILE A 8 -13.57 -25.92 -62.48
C ILE A 8 -14.55 -24.96 -61.79
N LEU A 9 -15.52 -24.42 -62.53
CA LEU A 9 -16.54 -23.52 -61.99
C LEU A 9 -17.45 -24.22 -60.97
N LEU A 10 -17.76 -25.50 -61.22
CA LEU A 10 -18.53 -26.33 -60.29
C LEU A 10 -17.76 -26.63 -59.01
N LEU A 11 -16.47 -26.95 -59.11
CA LEU A 11 -15.58 -27.14 -57.95
C LEU A 11 -15.43 -25.86 -57.12
N LEU A 12 -15.24 -24.71 -57.77
CA LEU A 12 -15.21 -23.41 -57.09
C LEU A 12 -16.52 -23.10 -56.37
N GLY A 13 -17.66 -23.39 -56.98
CA GLY A 13 -18.97 -23.25 -56.36
C GLY A 13 -19.13 -24.12 -55.12
N ILE A 14 -18.68 -25.38 -55.17
CA ILE A 14 -18.74 -26.30 -54.03
C ILE A 14 -17.83 -25.82 -52.89
N VAL A 15 -16.61 -25.35 -53.19
CA VAL A 15 -15.70 -24.81 -52.17
C VAL A 15 -16.27 -23.55 -51.52
N LEU A 16 -16.89 -22.67 -52.30
CA LEU A 16 -17.54 -21.46 -51.80
C LEU A 16 -18.71 -21.80 -50.86
N ILE A 17 -19.56 -22.77 -51.26
CA ILE A 17 -20.68 -23.24 -50.45
C ILE A 17 -20.18 -23.91 -49.17
N TYR A 18 -19.14 -24.74 -49.26
CA TYR A 18 -18.52 -25.37 -48.09
C TYR A 18 -17.96 -24.32 -47.11
N PHE A 19 -17.34 -23.26 -47.64
CA PHE A 19 -16.85 -22.15 -46.82
C PHE A 19 -17.98 -21.37 -46.13
N LEU A 20 -19.09 -21.14 -46.84
CA LEU A 20 -20.29 -20.48 -46.31
C LEU A 20 -20.98 -21.28 -45.20
N VAL A 21 -21.00 -22.61 -45.30
CA VAL A 21 -21.63 -23.50 -44.30
C VAL A 21 -20.79 -23.61 -43.03
N ILE A 22 -19.46 -23.59 -43.12
CA ILE A 22 -18.58 -23.79 -41.96
C ILE A 22 -18.32 -22.51 -41.17
N LYS A 23 -18.37 -21.34 -41.82
CA LYS A 23 -18.14 -20.04 -41.17
C LYS A 23 -19.20 -19.00 -41.52
N PRO A 24 -20.49 -19.23 -41.19
CA PRO A 24 -21.54 -18.24 -41.43
C PRO A 24 -21.30 -16.94 -40.63
N ASP A 25 -20.61 -17.04 -39.49
CA ASP A 25 -20.41 -15.94 -38.54
C ASP A 25 -19.50 -14.83 -39.07
N VAL A 26 -18.58 -15.15 -39.99
CA VAL A 26 -17.62 -14.20 -40.59
C VAL A 26 -18.31 -13.20 -41.52
N LEU A 27 -19.49 -13.52 -42.04
CA LEU A 27 -20.25 -12.68 -42.98
C LEU A 27 -21.44 -11.96 -42.32
N ILE A 28 -21.98 -12.49 -41.22
CA ILE A 28 -23.24 -12.00 -40.65
C ILE A 28 -23.01 -10.99 -39.52
N ASN A 29 -21.86 -11.03 -38.84
CA ASN A 29 -21.46 -10.00 -37.89
C ASN A 29 -19.94 -9.80 -37.99
N PRO A 30 -19.43 -8.83 -38.78
CA PRO A 30 -18.08 -8.35 -38.50
C PRO A 30 -18.12 -7.86 -37.05
N GLU A 31 -17.38 -8.52 -36.17
CA GLU A 31 -17.35 -8.22 -34.75
C GLU A 31 -17.15 -6.70 -34.61
N LYS A 32 -18.24 -5.97 -34.28
CA LYS A 32 -18.18 -4.53 -34.10
C LYS A 32 -17.43 -4.33 -32.81
N THR A 33 -16.10 -4.29 -32.91
CA THR A 33 -15.23 -3.95 -31.82
C THR A 33 -15.64 -2.56 -31.37
N ASN A 34 -16.30 -2.50 -30.22
CA ASN A 34 -16.71 -1.23 -29.65
C ASN A 34 -15.41 -0.46 -29.37
N THR A 35 -15.25 0.71 -30.01
CA THR A 35 -14.04 1.55 -29.87
C THR A 35 -13.76 1.91 -28.41
N ALA A 36 -14.80 2.00 -27.58
CA ALA A 36 -14.66 2.15 -26.13
C ALA A 36 -14.07 0.88 -25.47
N ALA A 37 -14.57 -0.32 -25.81
CA ALA A 37 -14.09 -1.58 -25.26
C ALA A 37 -12.63 -1.88 -25.67
N GLU A 38 -12.26 -1.53 -26.90
CA GLU A 38 -10.89 -1.64 -27.39
C GLU A 38 -9.96 -0.64 -26.67
N GLY A 39 -10.41 0.59 -26.45
CA GLY A 39 -9.71 1.60 -25.66
C GLY A 39 -9.48 1.16 -24.21
N PHE A 40 -10.50 0.61 -23.55
CA PHE A 40 -10.38 0.05 -22.19
C PHE A 40 -9.43 -1.15 -22.16
N SER A 41 -9.55 -2.07 -23.11
CA SER A 41 -8.68 -3.27 -23.17
C SER A 41 -7.22 -2.87 -23.37
N ARG A 42 -6.95 -1.90 -24.25
CA ARG A 42 -5.61 -1.33 -24.45
C ARG A 42 -5.11 -0.61 -23.21
N PHE A 43 -5.96 0.17 -22.53
CA PHE A 43 -5.61 0.82 -21.27
C PHE A 43 -5.22 -0.20 -20.20
N TYR A 44 -6.04 -1.24 -19.98
CA TYR A 44 -5.73 -2.30 -19.01
C TYR A 44 -4.49 -3.11 -19.39
N ALA A 45 -4.27 -3.41 -20.67
CA ALA A 45 -3.07 -4.08 -21.14
C ALA A 45 -1.81 -3.23 -20.90
N ASN A 46 -1.86 -1.93 -21.20
CA ASN A 46 -0.75 -1.00 -20.98
C ASN A 46 -0.49 -0.79 -19.48
N PHE A 47 -1.53 -0.65 -18.66
CA PHE A 47 -1.42 -0.54 -17.21
C PHE A 47 -0.86 -1.82 -16.57
N ARG A 48 -1.30 -2.99 -17.02
CA ARG A 48 -0.75 -4.27 -16.56
C ARG A 48 0.72 -4.41 -16.96
N ASN A 49 1.06 -4.06 -18.20
CA ASN A 49 2.42 -4.13 -18.70
C ASN A 49 3.35 -3.12 -18.00
N SER A 50 2.87 -1.93 -17.64
CA SER A 50 3.67 -0.95 -16.88
C SER A 50 3.96 -1.42 -15.45
N ILE A 51 2.99 -2.10 -14.81
CA ILE A 51 3.20 -2.76 -13.51
C ILE A 51 4.24 -3.88 -13.62
N MET A 52 4.19 -4.67 -14.70
CA MET A 52 5.10 -5.80 -14.92
C MET A 52 6.51 -5.37 -15.35
N GLN A 53 6.66 -4.22 -16.02
CA GLN A 53 7.94 -3.73 -16.55
C GLN A 53 8.71 -2.80 -15.59
N GLY A 54 8.07 -2.19 -14.59
CA GLY A 54 8.78 -1.17 -13.81
C GLY A 54 8.06 -0.63 -12.58
N SER A 55 7.95 -1.45 -11.54
CA SER A 55 8.41 -0.98 -10.23
C SER A 55 8.93 -2.17 -9.44
N SER A 56 10.18 -2.08 -8.98
CA SER A 56 10.74 -2.93 -7.95
C SER A 56 9.93 -2.70 -6.65
N LYS A 57 8.71 -3.24 -6.57
CA LYS A 57 7.88 -3.13 -5.36
C LYS A 57 8.64 -3.62 -4.11
N SER A 58 9.68 -4.44 -4.31
CA SER A 58 10.60 -4.94 -3.28
C SER A 58 11.75 -4.01 -2.88
N GLU A 59 12.14 -3.00 -3.67
CA GLU A 59 13.35 -2.21 -3.35
C GLU A 59 13.11 -1.21 -2.22
N TYR A 60 11.87 -0.77 -2.05
CA TYR A 60 11.49 0.24 -1.05
C TYR A 60 10.67 -0.32 0.11
N ILE A 61 10.49 -1.64 0.18
CA ILE A 61 9.76 -2.32 1.25
C ILE A 61 10.70 -3.33 1.90
N ILE A 62 11.05 -3.07 3.14
CA ILE A 62 11.88 -3.97 3.95
C ILE A 62 10.94 -4.89 4.71
N THR A 63 11.11 -6.21 4.53
CA THR A 63 10.36 -7.20 5.31
C THR A 63 11.00 -7.35 6.68
N LEU A 64 10.19 -7.21 7.73
CA LEU A 64 10.61 -7.37 9.12
C LEU A 64 9.94 -8.62 9.70
N GLN A 65 10.59 -9.21 10.70
CA GLN A 65 9.94 -10.23 11.52
C GLN A 65 8.81 -9.59 12.32
N ASP A 66 7.64 -10.23 12.31
CA ASP A 66 6.52 -9.80 13.15
C ASP A 66 6.87 -10.00 14.64
N SER A 67 6.95 -8.89 15.37
CA SER A 67 7.25 -8.85 16.80
C SER A 67 6.04 -8.46 17.65
N SER A 68 4.83 -8.53 17.10
CA SER A 68 3.60 -8.10 17.77
C SER A 68 3.31 -8.90 19.04
N LYS A 69 3.73 -10.17 19.09
CA LYS A 69 3.60 -11.04 20.28
C LYS A 69 4.40 -10.54 21.49
N ASP A 70 5.53 -9.88 21.25
CA ASP A 70 6.43 -9.41 22.30
C ASP A 70 6.13 -7.98 22.76
N LEU A 71 5.23 -7.27 22.07
CA LEU A 71 4.91 -5.87 22.34
C LEU A 71 4.47 -5.63 23.78
N ILE A 72 3.44 -6.36 24.23
CA ILE A 72 2.84 -6.14 25.56
C ILE A 72 3.82 -6.52 26.68
N PRO A 73 4.52 -7.67 26.63
CA PRO A 73 5.58 -7.97 27.59
C PRO A 73 6.68 -6.91 27.63
N GLN A 74 7.10 -6.38 26.48
CA GLN A 74 8.14 -5.35 26.41
C GLN A 74 7.69 -4.01 27.02
N LEU A 75 6.46 -3.57 26.70
CA LEU A 75 5.88 -2.35 27.28
C LEU A 75 5.80 -2.45 28.80
N ARG A 76 5.23 -3.55 29.33
CA ARG A 76 5.12 -3.78 30.79
C ARG A 76 6.47 -3.81 31.50
N ARG A 77 7.48 -4.48 30.91
CA ARG A 77 8.84 -4.46 31.48
C ARG A 77 9.40 -3.04 31.53
N ARG A 78 9.16 -2.24 30.49
CA ARG A 78 9.64 -0.87 30.41
C ARG A 78 8.96 0.04 31.44
N GLU A 79 7.66 -0.13 31.70
CA GLU A 79 6.95 0.62 32.76
C GLU A 79 7.59 0.47 34.14
N LEU A 80 8.28 -0.64 34.41
CA LEU A 80 8.99 -0.87 35.67
C LEU A 80 10.37 -0.18 35.72
N GLN A 81 10.90 0.23 34.56
CA GLN A 81 12.26 0.75 34.40
C GLN A 81 12.29 2.26 34.18
N VAL A 82 11.17 2.88 33.82
CA VAL A 82 11.10 4.30 33.47
C VAL A 82 10.07 5.03 34.30
N THR A 83 10.34 6.30 34.61
CA THR A 83 9.32 7.19 35.16
C THR A 83 8.30 7.53 34.09
N ALA A 84 7.01 7.43 34.41
CA ALA A 84 5.93 7.75 33.47
C ALA A 84 6.08 9.18 32.92
N ALA A 85 5.82 9.35 31.63
CA ALA A 85 5.69 10.67 31.00
C ALA A 85 4.30 11.27 31.27
N ASP A 86 4.18 12.58 31.03
CA ASP A 86 2.91 13.29 31.13
C ASP A 86 1.90 12.73 30.10
N PRO A 87 0.70 12.27 30.52
CA PRO A 87 -0.35 11.83 29.60
C PRO A 87 -0.80 12.91 28.61
N ALA A 88 -0.67 14.20 28.95
CA ALA A 88 -1.05 15.31 28.08
C ALA A 88 0.05 15.69 27.07
N TRP A 89 1.25 15.11 27.18
CA TRP A 89 2.36 15.35 26.26
C TRP A 89 1.98 14.92 24.84
N ARG A 90 2.31 15.76 23.84
CA ARG A 90 2.14 15.44 22.41
C ARG A 90 3.44 15.53 21.60
N GLY A 91 4.48 16.08 22.22
CA GLY A 91 5.76 16.37 21.60
C GLY A 91 5.88 17.79 21.07
N ALA A 92 7.10 18.17 20.72
CA ALA A 92 7.43 19.51 20.26
C ALA A 92 6.73 19.82 18.93
N ASN A 93 6.16 21.03 18.82
CA ASN A 93 5.62 21.51 17.56
C ASN A 93 6.76 22.01 16.67
N THR A 94 7.17 21.18 15.71
CA THR A 94 8.30 21.46 14.82
C THR A 94 8.12 20.79 13.46
N ARG A 95 8.99 21.13 12.52
CA ARG A 95 9.07 20.48 11.21
C ARG A 95 10.00 19.29 11.30
N ARG A 96 9.48 18.08 11.01
CA ARG A 96 10.26 16.84 10.97
C ARG A 96 10.50 16.44 9.53
N ARG A 97 11.76 16.19 9.19
CA ARG A 97 12.23 15.94 7.83
C ARG A 97 12.52 14.46 7.62
N PHE A 98 11.98 13.88 6.58
CA PHE A 98 12.19 12.50 6.20
C PHE A 98 13.04 12.49 4.92
N GLN A 99 14.27 12.03 5.02
CA GLN A 99 15.28 12.05 3.96
C GLN A 99 15.10 10.86 3.01
N ALA A 100 15.44 11.06 1.74
CA ALA A 100 15.45 9.95 0.79
C ALA A 100 16.52 8.90 1.18
N GLY A 101 16.15 7.62 1.07
CA GLY A 101 17.04 6.49 1.36
C GLY A 101 17.04 6.00 2.81
N GLU A 102 16.52 6.76 3.78
CA GLU A 102 16.30 6.25 5.12
C GLU A 102 14.95 5.52 5.23
N THR A 103 14.71 4.81 6.33
CA THR A 103 13.43 4.14 6.57
C THR A 103 12.51 4.94 7.48
N VAL A 104 11.21 4.76 7.32
CA VAL A 104 10.20 5.40 8.18
C VAL A 104 10.42 5.02 9.65
N LYS A 105 10.66 3.74 9.94
CA LYS A 105 10.97 3.27 11.30
C LYS A 105 12.22 3.95 11.87
N GLN A 106 13.29 4.08 11.06
CA GLN A 106 14.54 4.70 11.50
C GLN A 106 14.33 6.18 11.85
N ALA A 107 13.76 6.96 10.92
CA ALA A 107 13.53 8.38 11.10
C ALA A 107 12.60 8.65 12.30
N LEU A 108 11.49 7.93 12.39
CA LEU A 108 10.56 8.06 13.51
C LEU A 108 11.18 7.65 14.85
N GLY A 109 12.04 6.62 14.85
CA GLY A 109 12.79 6.20 16.03
C GLY A 109 13.75 7.28 16.53
N GLN A 110 14.43 7.98 15.62
CA GLN A 110 15.30 9.11 15.97
C GLN A 110 14.49 10.27 16.58
N TYR A 111 13.34 10.61 16.00
CA TYR A 111 12.46 11.65 16.56
C TYR A 111 11.92 11.27 17.94
N ALA A 112 11.54 10.01 18.15
CA ALA A 112 11.15 9.52 19.47
C ALA A 112 12.29 9.69 20.49
N GLN A 113 13.51 9.30 20.13
CA GLN A 113 14.67 9.40 21.00
C GLN A 113 15.02 10.85 21.37
N GLN A 114 14.95 11.77 20.40
CA GLN A 114 15.16 13.21 20.62
C GLN A 114 14.19 13.79 21.67
N GLU A 115 13.00 13.22 21.77
CA GLU A 115 11.97 13.62 22.75
C GLU A 115 11.91 12.69 23.97
N ASN A 116 12.98 11.92 24.22
CA ASN A 116 13.12 11.01 25.36
C ASN A 116 12.04 9.91 25.42
N LEU A 117 11.64 9.41 24.25
CA LEU A 117 10.74 8.27 24.06
C LEU A 117 11.45 7.16 23.30
N VAL A 118 10.90 5.95 23.37
CA VAL A 118 11.32 4.83 22.53
C VAL A 118 10.21 4.50 21.53
N LEU A 119 10.58 4.11 20.31
CA LEU A 119 9.65 3.58 19.32
C LEU A 119 9.59 2.05 19.40
N PHE A 120 8.40 1.50 19.59
CA PHE A 120 8.08 0.10 19.34
C PHE A 120 7.41 -0.01 17.97
N TRP A 121 8.11 -0.64 17.03
CA TRP A 121 7.61 -0.92 15.69
C TRP A 121 7.40 -2.42 15.55
N THR A 122 6.14 -2.87 15.47
CA THR A 122 5.82 -4.30 15.35
C THR A 122 5.25 -4.68 13.99
N LEU A 123 5.12 -3.70 13.09
CA LEU A 123 4.64 -3.95 11.74
C LEU A 123 5.62 -4.88 11.00
N PRO A 124 5.14 -5.88 10.26
CA PRO A 124 5.98 -6.85 9.54
C PRO A 124 6.73 -6.24 8.34
N ARG A 125 6.62 -4.93 8.12
CA ARG A 125 7.25 -4.20 7.03
C ARG A 125 7.69 -2.83 7.51
N ASP A 126 8.71 -2.30 6.83
CA ASP A 126 9.18 -0.93 6.93
C ASP A 126 9.40 -0.39 5.52
N TYR A 127 9.42 0.93 5.37
CA TYR A 127 9.38 1.59 4.07
C TYR A 127 10.58 2.50 3.92
N VAL A 128 11.30 2.35 2.80
CA VAL A 128 12.37 3.26 2.41
C VAL A 128 11.76 4.49 1.77
N ILE A 129 12.17 5.66 2.24
CA ILE A 129 11.65 6.94 1.79
C ILE A 129 12.21 7.23 0.39
N LYS A 130 11.32 7.32 -0.60
CA LYS A 130 11.69 7.53 -2.01
C LYS A 130 12.14 8.95 -2.28
N GLN A 131 11.43 9.91 -1.70
CA GLN A 131 11.64 11.33 -1.92
C GLN A 131 11.52 12.04 -0.58
N PHE A 132 12.30 13.10 -0.42
CA PHE A 132 12.25 13.94 0.76
C PHE A 132 10.82 14.45 1.01
N PHE A 133 10.37 14.39 2.25
CA PHE A 133 9.15 15.05 2.70
C PHE A 133 9.32 15.60 4.12
N GLU A 134 8.41 16.48 4.52
CA GLU A 134 8.37 16.99 5.88
C GLU A 134 6.94 16.92 6.45
N THR A 135 6.85 16.66 7.75
CA THR A 135 5.61 16.78 8.52
C THR A 135 5.71 18.00 9.42
N ASN A 136 4.58 18.67 9.64
CA ASN A 136 4.48 19.85 10.50
C ASN A 136 3.55 19.56 11.66
N GLY A 137 3.99 19.84 12.89
CA GLY A 137 3.16 19.67 14.08
C GLY A 137 3.89 18.96 15.20
N THR A 138 3.12 18.33 16.09
CA THR A 138 3.65 17.57 17.21
C THR A 138 4.17 16.19 16.76
N LEU A 139 4.90 15.50 17.63
CA LEU A 139 5.40 14.15 17.32
C LEU A 139 4.22 13.18 17.14
N LEU A 140 3.17 13.32 17.93
CA LEU A 140 1.96 12.50 17.78
C LEU A 140 1.23 12.76 16.46
N ASP A 141 1.22 14.01 15.96
CA ASP A 141 0.66 14.31 14.64
C ASP A 141 1.46 13.60 13.53
N THR A 142 2.79 13.59 13.65
CA THR A 142 3.66 12.89 12.70
C THR A 142 3.44 11.37 12.74
N VAL A 143 3.33 10.79 13.94
CA VAL A 143 3.02 9.36 14.12
C VAL A 143 1.67 9.03 13.47
N GLN A 144 0.65 9.87 13.68
CA GLN A 144 -0.66 9.67 13.09
C GLN A 144 -0.63 9.71 11.56
N GLU A 145 0.00 10.72 10.99
CA GLU A 145 0.09 10.91 9.53
C GLU A 145 0.79 9.71 8.88
N LEU A 146 1.87 9.22 9.49
CA LEU A 146 2.57 8.02 9.04
C LEU A 146 1.69 6.77 9.17
N ALA A 147 1.03 6.56 10.32
CA ALA A 147 0.15 5.42 10.55
C ALA A 147 -1.00 5.37 9.53
N PHE A 148 -1.62 6.52 9.25
CA PHE A 148 -2.67 6.64 8.25
C PHE A 148 -2.13 6.33 6.84
N THR A 149 -0.98 6.91 6.48
CA THR A 149 -0.36 6.75 5.16
C THR A 149 0.01 5.30 4.86
N ILE A 150 0.57 4.58 5.83
CA ILE A 150 1.01 3.18 5.62
C ILE A 150 -0.10 2.16 5.86
N SER A 151 -1.20 2.53 6.52
CA SER A 151 -2.31 1.63 6.85
C SER A 151 -2.85 0.79 5.68
N PRO A 152 -3.02 1.32 4.46
CA PRO A 152 -3.55 0.55 3.33
C PRO A 152 -2.71 -0.67 2.95
N ASP A 153 -1.45 -0.73 3.35
CA ASP A 153 -0.56 -1.85 3.03
C ASP A 153 -0.69 -3.03 4.02
N PHE A 154 -1.48 -2.89 5.08
CA PHE A 154 -1.67 -3.90 6.14
C PHE A 154 -3.09 -4.46 6.15
N LYS A 155 -3.26 -5.66 6.72
CA LYS A 155 -4.57 -6.32 6.82
C LYS A 155 -5.50 -5.61 7.80
N GLN A 156 -4.93 -5.16 8.91
CA GLN A 156 -5.60 -4.38 9.95
C GLN A 156 -5.08 -2.94 9.89
N ARG A 157 -5.87 -2.01 10.39
CA ARG A 157 -5.49 -0.59 10.39
C ARG A 157 -4.30 -0.39 11.32
N VAL A 158 -3.24 0.20 10.78
CA VAL A 158 -2.08 0.60 11.60
C VAL A 158 -2.50 1.75 12.50
N THR A 159 -2.23 1.61 13.79
CA THR A 159 -2.53 2.63 14.78
C THR A 159 -1.24 3.06 15.47
N GLY A 160 -1.08 4.38 15.59
CA GLY A 160 -0.08 4.99 16.44
C GLY A 160 -0.60 5.08 17.87
N TRP A 161 0.22 4.71 18.85
CA TRP A 161 -0.10 4.86 20.26
C TRP A 161 1.00 5.60 21.00
N TYR A 162 0.59 6.47 21.92
CA TYR A 162 1.44 7.03 22.95
C TYR A 162 1.18 6.34 24.28
N CYS A 163 2.18 5.64 24.81
CA CYS A 163 2.10 4.92 26.08
C CYS A 163 2.89 5.69 27.15
N PRO A 164 2.25 6.60 27.92
CA PRO A 164 2.95 7.49 28.84
C PRO A 164 3.70 6.73 29.94
N ARG A 165 3.10 5.66 30.48
CA ARG A 165 3.72 4.83 31.53
C ARG A 165 5.02 4.16 31.08
N ALA A 166 5.12 3.81 29.81
CA ALA A 166 6.31 3.17 29.23
C ALA A 166 7.26 4.18 28.55
N ARG A 167 6.97 5.48 28.57
CA ARG A 167 7.68 6.50 27.78
C ARG A 167 7.93 6.03 26.34
N ALA A 168 6.85 5.62 25.67
CA ALA A 168 6.93 4.90 24.41
C ALA A 168 5.93 5.40 23.38
N LEU A 169 6.35 5.36 22.11
CA LEU A 169 5.50 5.42 20.93
C LEU A 169 5.39 4.00 20.36
N VAL A 170 4.22 3.62 19.90
CA VAL A 170 3.97 2.30 19.32
C VAL A 170 3.35 2.46 17.94
N MET A 171 3.90 1.75 16.96
CA MET A 171 3.35 1.60 15.62
C MET A 171 3.03 0.13 15.41
N THR A 172 1.74 -0.20 15.35
CA THR A 172 1.27 -1.59 15.31
C THR A 172 -0.07 -1.71 14.59
N ASP A 173 -0.32 -2.85 13.95
CA ASP A 173 -1.63 -3.27 13.47
C ASP A 173 -2.34 -4.20 14.47
N LEU A 174 -1.72 -4.49 15.63
CA LEU A 174 -2.30 -5.31 16.70
C LEU A 174 -3.42 -4.57 17.45
N GLU A 175 -4.61 -5.14 17.44
CA GLU A 175 -5.68 -4.76 18.36
C GLU A 175 -5.54 -5.53 19.69
N HIS A 176 -5.24 -4.81 20.77
CA HIS A 176 -5.10 -5.41 22.10
C HIS A 176 -5.63 -4.48 23.21
N GLU A 177 -6.32 -5.06 24.20
CA GLU A 177 -7.01 -4.33 25.26
C GLU A 177 -6.05 -3.46 26.12
N TYR A 178 -4.87 -3.99 26.44
CA TYR A 178 -3.84 -3.23 27.15
C TYR A 178 -3.48 -1.89 26.47
N LEU A 179 -3.41 -1.84 25.13
CA LEU A 179 -3.10 -0.60 24.42
C LEU A 179 -4.24 0.42 24.58
N ARG A 180 -5.50 -0.03 24.56
CA ARG A 180 -6.69 0.82 24.76
C ARG A 180 -6.78 1.38 26.17
N GLN A 181 -6.32 0.62 27.17
CA GLN A 181 -6.40 1.00 28.58
C GLN A 181 -5.20 1.83 29.06
N SER A 182 -4.00 1.52 28.56
CA SER A 182 -2.74 2.06 29.09
C SER A 182 -2.06 3.06 28.15
N CYS A 183 -2.57 3.22 26.93
CA CYS A 183 -2.02 4.12 25.92
C CYS A 183 -3.11 5.00 25.32
N ILE A 184 -2.67 6.09 24.70
CA ILE A 184 -3.50 7.09 24.05
C ILE A 184 -3.30 6.90 22.55
N ALA A 185 -4.37 6.55 21.83
CA ALA A 185 -4.31 6.45 20.37
C ALA A 185 -4.00 7.85 19.80
N THR A 186 -3.10 7.91 18.83
CA THR A 186 -3.00 9.11 18.01
C THR A 186 -4.31 9.20 17.23
N ALA A 187 -5.03 10.31 17.39
CA ALA A 187 -6.31 10.49 16.70
C ALA A 187 -6.03 10.95 15.26
N PRO A 188 -6.75 10.46 14.25
CA PRO A 188 -6.67 11.00 12.90
C PRO A 188 -6.93 12.51 12.94
N SER A 189 -5.92 13.32 12.61
CA SER A 189 -6.18 14.69 12.21
C SER A 189 -7.01 14.62 10.93
N LEU A 190 -8.27 15.04 10.99
CA LEU A 190 -9.03 15.30 9.76
C LEU A 190 -8.13 16.19 8.89
N PRO A 191 -7.87 15.83 7.62
CA PRO A 191 -7.02 16.66 6.78
C PRO A 191 -7.61 18.07 6.79
N ALA A 192 -6.79 19.06 7.13
CA ALA A 192 -7.18 20.46 7.00
C ALA A 192 -7.64 20.64 5.56
N ARG A 193 -8.94 20.89 5.38
CA ARG A 193 -9.57 21.07 4.08
C ARG A 193 -8.86 22.28 3.43
N ARG A 194 -7.92 22.02 2.52
CA ARG A 194 -7.28 23.07 1.71
C ARG A 194 -8.26 23.57 0.66
#